data_AF-A0A350AXY2-F1
#
_entry.id   AF-A0A350AXY2-F1
#
_cell.length_a   1.000
_cell.length_b   1.000
_cell.length_c   1.000
_cell.angle_alpha   90.00
_cell.angle_beta   90.00
_cell.angle_gamma   90.00
#
_symmetry.space_group_name_H-M   'P 1'
#
loop_
_entity.id
_entity.type
_entity.pdbx_description
1 polymer ?
#
loop_
_entity_poly.entity_id
_entity_poly.type
_entity_poly.pdbx_seq_one_letter_code
_entity_poly.pdbx_strand_id
1 'polypeptide(L)'
;MSSYCIFTETICHGIVPTWRDEHGNWVIYQSKAEALREIIDDFLEHQRQFFEGERSFEEAMFVEDTIRKVKLLPDGSIEDEFGQVFPPDC
;
A
#
# COMPACT_ATOMS: atom_id res chain seq x y z
N MET A 1 -11.31 1.41 16.01
CA MET A 1 -11.43 2.46 14.96
C MET A 1 -11.29 1.80 13.61
N SER A 2 -11.88 2.35 12.55
CA SER A 2 -11.72 1.81 11.19
C SER A 2 -10.47 2.42 10.58
N SER A 3 -9.53 1.59 10.14
CA SER A 3 -8.26 2.02 9.55
C SER A 3 -8.14 1.48 8.13
N TYR A 4 -7.22 2.03 7.34
CA TYR A 4 -7.01 1.63 5.95
C TYR A 4 -5.54 1.33 5.69
N CYS A 5 -5.28 0.38 4.81
CA CYS A 5 -3.94 0.03 4.37
C CYS A 5 -3.95 -0.22 2.85
N ILE A 6 -2.79 -0.06 2.21
CA ILE A 6 -2.60 -0.25 0.77
C ILE A 6 -2.16 -1.69 0.51
N PHE A 7 -2.81 -2.33 -0.44
CA PHE A 7 -2.59 -3.72 -0.84
C PHE A 7 -2.32 -3.81 -2.34
N THR A 8 -1.49 -4.75 -2.73
CA THR A 8 -1.22 -5.09 -4.13
C THR A 8 -1.74 -6.50 -4.42
N GLU A 9 -2.32 -6.70 -5.60
CA GLU A 9 -2.70 -8.04 -6.08
C GLU A 9 -1.49 -8.73 -6.71
N THR A 10 -1.05 -9.84 -6.10
CA THR A 10 0.08 -10.62 -6.59
C THR A 10 -0.39 -11.93 -7.20
N ILE A 11 0.30 -12.39 -8.25
CA ILE A 11 -0.04 -13.63 -8.96
C ILE A 11 0.05 -14.86 -8.04
N CYS A 12 1.04 -14.91 -7.14
CA CYS A 12 1.32 -16.10 -6.33
C CYS A 12 0.74 -16.06 -4.91
N HIS A 13 0.60 -14.88 -4.31
CA HIS A 13 0.19 -14.73 -2.91
C HIS A 13 -1.19 -14.07 -2.74
N GLY A 14 -1.85 -13.76 -3.86
CA GLY A 14 -3.10 -13.02 -3.85
C GLY A 14 -2.87 -11.58 -3.39
N ILE A 15 -3.87 -11.03 -2.70
CA ILE A 15 -3.88 -9.61 -2.31
C ILE A 15 -3.19 -9.46 -0.96
N VAL A 16 -2.06 -8.76 -0.94
CA VAL A 16 -1.18 -8.61 0.23
C VAL A 16 -0.93 -7.13 0.52
N PRO A 17 -0.77 -6.73 1.79
CA PRO A 17 -0.37 -5.36 2.13
C PRO A 17 1.06 -5.09 1.66
N THR A 18 1.31 -3.86 1.20
CA THR A 18 2.53 -3.56 0.45
C THR A 18 3.36 -2.42 1.05
N TRP A 19 2.72 -1.38 1.57
CA TRP A 19 3.43 -0.17 2.00
C TRP A 19 3.86 -0.27 3.46
N ARG A 20 5.14 0.06 3.72
CA ARG A 20 5.75 0.07 5.06
C ARG A 20 6.40 1.42 5.37
N ASP A 21 6.44 1.77 6.65
CA ASP A 21 7.15 2.95 7.15
C ASP A 21 8.66 2.68 7.31
N GLU A 22 9.40 3.71 7.74
CA GLU A 22 10.85 3.63 7.97
C GLU A 22 11.27 2.62 9.06
N HIS A 23 10.31 2.13 9.85
CA HIS A 23 10.51 1.15 10.92
C HIS A 23 10.04 -0.25 10.52
N GLY A 24 9.59 -0.46 9.29
CA GLY A 24 9.08 -1.74 8.80
C GLY A 24 7.64 -2.05 9.23
N ASN A 25 6.94 -1.12 9.88
CA ASN A 25 5.52 -1.31 10.21
C ASN A 25 4.64 -1.05 8.99
N TRP A 26 3.46 -1.66 8.96
CA TRP A 26 2.46 -1.36 7.95
C TRP A 26 2.04 0.11 8.01
N VAL A 27 1.96 0.77 6.85
CA VAL A 27 1.42 2.13 6.81
C VAL A 27 -0.10 2.08 6.98
N ILE A 28 -0.60 2.81 7.98
CA ILE A 28 -2.01 2.84 8.36
C ILE A 28 -2.58 4.25 8.21
N TYR A 29 -3.66 4.34 7.43
CA TYR A 29 -4.36 5.58 7.16
C TYR A 29 -5.66 5.68 7.95
N GLN A 30 -6.04 6.89 8.33
CA GLN A 30 -7.29 7.15 9.04
C GLN A 30 -8.50 7.18 8.09
N SER A 31 -8.25 7.42 6.79
CA SER A 31 -9.30 7.45 5.78
C SER A 31 -8.83 6.89 4.44
N LYS A 32 -9.78 6.41 3.63
CA LYS A 32 -9.50 6.01 2.24
C LYS A 32 -8.99 7.18 1.38
N ALA A 33 -9.42 8.42 1.67
CA ALA A 33 -8.98 9.60 0.92
C ALA A 33 -7.52 9.95 1.18
N GLU A 34 -7.04 9.70 2.40
CA GLU A 34 -5.63 9.85 2.77
C GLU A 34 -4.76 8.82 2.04
N ALA A 35 -5.14 7.54 2.11
CA ALA A 35 -4.44 6.48 1.37
C ALA A 35 -4.43 6.72 -0.15
N LEU A 36 -5.54 7.22 -0.71
CA LEU A 36 -5.61 7.52 -2.14
C LEU A 36 -4.68 8.69 -2.52
N ARG A 37 -4.50 9.67 -1.63
CA ARG A 37 -3.56 10.78 -1.90
C ARG A 37 -2.15 10.25 -2.04
N GLU A 38 -1.71 9.38 -1.13
CA GLU A 38 -0.37 8.79 -1.20
C GLU A 38 -0.15 7.98 -2.49
N ILE A 39 -1.13 7.17 -2.91
CA ILE A 39 -1.05 6.44 -4.19
C ILE A 39 -0.90 7.42 -5.38
N ILE A 40 -1.62 8.54 -5.35
CA ILE A 40 -1.52 9.55 -6.40
C ILE A 40 -0.17 10.26 -6.35
N ASP A 41 0.36 10.56 -5.18
CA ASP A 41 1.66 11.20 -5.02
C ASP A 41 2.79 10.30 -5.53
N ASP A 42 2.76 8.98 -5.22
CA ASP A 42 3.69 7.98 -5.76
C ASP A 42 3.55 7.84 -7.29
N PHE A 43 2.31 7.81 -7.80
CA PHE A 43 2.07 7.80 -9.24
C PHE A 43 2.66 9.03 -9.94
N LEU A 44 2.51 10.23 -9.36
CA LEU A 44 3.08 11.47 -9.92
C LEU A 44 4.61 11.46 -9.88
N GLU A 45 5.21 10.89 -8.83
CA GLU A 45 6.65 10.69 -8.75
C GLU A 45 7.15 9.73 -9.84
N HIS A 46 6.43 8.64 -10.11
CA HIS A 46 6.73 7.76 -11.24
C HIS A 46 6.65 8.49 -12.60
N GLN A 47 5.69 9.40 -12.79
CA GLN A 47 5.64 10.23 -14.00
C GLN A 47 6.87 11.15 -14.11
N ARG A 48 7.29 11.77 -13.00
CA ARG A 48 8.49 12.61 -12.96
C ARG A 48 9.72 11.81 -13.38
N GLN A 49 9.93 10.62 -12.80
CA GLN A 49 11.03 9.71 -13.12
C GLN A 49 11.03 9.29 -14.60
N PHE A 50 9.86 9.03 -15.19
CA PHE A 50 9.74 8.74 -16.61
C PHE A 50 10.21 9.90 -17.49
N PHE A 51 9.79 11.14 -17.20
CA PHE A 51 10.22 12.31 -17.95
C PHE A 51 11.73 12.57 -17.85
N GLU A 52 12.37 12.13 -16.78
CA GLU A 52 13.82 12.20 -16.58
C GLU A 52 14.58 11.01 -17.18
N GLY A 53 13.87 10.01 -17.71
CA GLY A 53 14.46 8.80 -18.29
C GLY A 53 14.94 7.78 -17.25
N GLU A 54 14.53 7.94 -15.98
CA GLU A 54 14.88 7.06 -14.85
C GLU A 54 13.96 5.84 -14.75
N ARG A 55 12.79 5.89 -15.42
CA ARG A 55 11.76 4.84 -15.40
C ARG A 55 11.20 4.60 -16.79
N SER A 56 10.74 3.37 -17.08
CA SER A 56 10.05 3.06 -18.34
C SER A 56 8.62 3.63 -18.37
N PHE A 57 8.04 3.78 -19.57
CA PHE A 57 6.65 4.21 -19.70
C PHE A 57 5.69 3.21 -19.08
N GLU A 58 5.96 1.92 -19.26
CA GLU A 58 5.17 0.81 -18.73
C GLU A 58 5.13 0.83 -17.21
N GLU A 59 6.27 1.00 -16.54
CA GLU A 59 6.34 1.09 -15.08
C GLU A 59 5.73 2.39 -14.54
N ALA A 60 5.82 3.49 -15.29
CA ALA A 60 5.24 4.76 -14.85
C ALA A 60 3.71 4.75 -14.90
N MET A 61 3.13 4.09 -15.89
CA MET A 61 1.68 4.02 -16.09
C MET A 61 0.98 2.96 -15.24
N PHE A 62 1.74 2.13 -14.52
CA PHE A 62 1.22 0.99 -13.79
C PHE A 62 0.94 1.32 -12.33
N VAL A 63 -0.28 1.03 -11.87
CA VAL A 63 -0.71 1.16 -10.47
C VAL A 63 -1.48 -0.10 -10.09
N GLU A 64 -0.93 -0.90 -9.20
CA GLU A 64 -1.59 -2.12 -8.66
C GLU A 64 -2.20 -1.91 -7.27
N ASP A 65 -2.01 -0.72 -6.71
CA ASP A 65 -2.39 -0.42 -5.35
C ASP A 65 -3.90 -0.28 -5.18
N THR A 66 -4.43 -1.04 -4.23
CA THR A 66 -5.82 -1.04 -3.80
C THR A 66 -5.89 -0.69 -2.32
N ILE A 67 -6.97 -0.01 -1.91
CA ILE A 67 -7.15 0.40 -0.51
C ILE A 67 -8.18 -0.49 0.15
N ARG A 68 -7.78 -1.16 1.24
CA ARG A 68 -8.67 -1.99 2.04
C ARG A 68 -8.83 -1.45 3.45
N LYS A 69 -9.99 -1.75 4.05
CA LYS A 69 -10.24 -1.50 5.46
C LYS A 69 -9.62 -2.61 6.29
N VAL A 70 -8.95 -2.23 7.37
CA VAL A 70 -8.24 -3.15 8.27
C VAL A 70 -8.49 -2.79 9.73
N LYS A 71 -8.18 -3.74 10.62
CA LYS A 71 -7.98 -3.51 12.05
C LYS A 71 -6.48 -3.59 12.34
N LEU A 72 -5.94 -2.60 13.05
CA LEU A 72 -4.60 -2.67 13.62
C LEU A 72 -4.66 -3.42 14.95
N LEU A 73 -3.85 -4.46 15.09
CA LEU A 73 -3.75 -5.29 16.29
C LEU A 73 -2.66 -4.76 17.24
N PRO A 74 -2.70 -5.10 18.54
CA PRO A 74 -1.74 -4.58 19.53
C PRO A 74 -0.28 -4.94 19.28
N ASP A 75 -0.02 -6.01 18.52
CA ASP A 75 1.32 -6.48 18.13
C ASP A 75 1.84 -5.81 16.84
N GLY A 76 1.09 -4.85 16.28
CA GLY A 76 1.43 -4.19 15.01
C GLY A 76 0.97 -4.95 13.76
N SER A 77 0.39 -6.14 13.92
CA SER A 77 -0.23 -6.88 12.81
C SER A 77 -1.49 -6.17 12.32
N ILE A 78 -1.88 -6.42 11.07
CA ILE A 78 -3.17 -5.98 10.54
C ILE A 78 -4.08 -7.15 10.19
N GLU A 79 -5.37 -7.00 10.47
CA GLU A 79 -6.42 -7.96 10.10
C GLU A 79 -7.33 -7.31 9.04
N ASP A 80 -7.52 -7.98 7.91
CA ASP A 80 -8.40 -7.51 6.84
C ASP A 80 -9.88 -7.87 7.06
N GLU A 81 -10.74 -7.50 6.12
CA GLU A 81 -12.19 -7.76 6.19
C GLU A 81 -12.56 -9.25 6.06
N PHE A 82 -11.64 -10.09 5.59
CA PHE A 82 -11.80 -11.54 5.49
C PHE A 82 -11.23 -12.29 6.70
N GLY A 83 -10.67 -11.56 7.67
CA GLY A 83 -10.05 -12.13 8.87
C GLY A 83 -8.64 -12.66 8.64
N GLN A 84 -8.00 -12.33 7.51
CA GLN A 84 -6.61 -12.66 7.27
C GLN A 84 -5.70 -11.70 8.05
N VAL A 85 -4.70 -12.26 8.74
CA VAL A 85 -3.77 -11.49 9.59
C VAL A 85 -2.41 -11.43 8.92
N PHE A 86 -1.83 -10.22 8.88
CA PHE A 86 -0.53 -9.94 8.31
C PHE A 86 0.40 -9.34 9.39
N PRO A 87 1.46 -10.06 9.80
CA PRO A 87 2.39 -9.57 10.81
C PRO A 87 3.26 -8.43 10.28
N PRO A 88 3.79 -7.55 11.15
CA PRO A 88 4.83 -6.60 10.75
C PRO A 88 6.09 -7.37 10.31
N ASP A 89 6.95 -6.75 9.50
CA ASP A 89 8.25 -7.35 9.17
C ASP A 89 9.15 -7.35 10.42
N CYS A 90 9.98 -8.39 10.53
CA CYS A 90 10.92 -8.62 11.62
C CYS A 90 12.14 -7.71 11.55
#